data_AF-A0A0N5A7Y4-F1
#
_entry.id   AF-A0A0N5A7Y4-F1
#
_cell.length_a   1.000
_cell.length_b   1.000
_cell.length_c   1.000
_cell.angle_alpha   90.00
_cell.angle_beta   90.00
_cell.angle_gamma   90.00
#
_symmetry.space_group_name_H-M   'P 1'
#
loop_
_entity.id
_entity.type
_entity.pdbx_description
1 polymer ?
#
loop_
_entity_poly.entity_id
_entity_poly.type
_entity_poly.pdbx_seq_one_letter_code
_entity_poly.pdbx_strand_id
1 'polypeptide(L)'
;MSIRNVPSDGEKLSQLLKKFESMKNIDGSLFCRLLKTSPSDQDVFILLACLPKLMEQSMLEADDLTTIASLLPINFLQRILSNSGDQDSESYQRLIINILSVVLSNCGPEYAVNFMELQRPLYELLKKSIAEFESLIDLMNAICGYLNANEKKLPSLTLLKYVTELLERFTHLDTTDKEFLQESWPTDLRAVLTKIFRSRGIAQDYQRICFGIATLAIELLSIEWFNREKQFALVLVALAEVELQLILDNPEKASVDEVISCASIVSKFIQLTSNEEFLDDESATQVSISCQRAVTYACHCLLEYEKDDSIKIDKNIKIVLLRLICSFFAVDGAAILDKELVINTIPVLIKIAKENIAFGDGCLCESLFKSLASTRNLPNCVLGFALDYLEVYTSDGAVALVRDFIHAARCGGNSWYTESDILRAKNISSIASEPELREWLDNN
;
A
#
# COMPACT_ATOMS: atom_id res chain seq x y z
N MET A 1 -21.47 22.32 69.29
CA MET A 1 -20.90 21.50 68.21
C MET A 1 -21.52 21.94 66.90
N SER A 2 -20.82 22.79 66.16
CA SER A 2 -21.26 23.25 64.84
C SER A 2 -20.63 22.30 63.82
N ILE A 3 -21.45 21.47 63.19
CA ILE A 3 -21.03 20.58 62.11
C ILE A 3 -20.86 21.50 60.90
N ARG A 4 -19.59 21.76 60.53
CA ARG A 4 -19.24 22.45 59.30
C ARG A 4 -19.79 21.64 58.14
N ASN A 5 -20.64 22.27 57.34
CA ASN A 5 -21.01 21.80 56.01
C ASN A 5 -19.72 21.55 55.21
N VAL A 6 -19.39 20.28 55.04
CA VAL A 6 -18.42 19.85 54.02
C VAL A 6 -19.17 20.00 52.70
N PRO A 7 -18.71 20.84 51.75
CA PRO A 7 -19.33 20.92 50.45
C PRO A 7 -19.29 19.54 49.84
N SER A 8 -20.43 19.04 49.36
CA SER A 8 -20.48 17.79 48.60
C SER A 8 -19.46 17.87 47.47
N ASP A 9 -18.75 16.78 47.20
CA ASP A 9 -17.61 16.81 46.26
C ASP A 9 -18.00 17.31 44.84
N GLY A 10 -19.29 17.25 44.48
CA GLY A 10 -19.82 17.84 43.24
C GLY A 10 -19.85 19.37 43.19
N GLU A 11 -20.04 20.06 44.32
CA GLU A 11 -20.03 21.54 44.38
C GLU A 11 -18.62 22.10 44.19
N LYS A 12 -17.60 21.40 44.72
CA LYS A 12 -16.19 21.72 44.50
C LYS A 12 -15.77 21.53 43.05
N LEU A 13 -16.24 20.47 42.40
CA LEU A 13 -15.88 20.19 41.01
C LEU A 13 -16.51 21.19 40.04
N SER A 14 -17.77 21.57 40.23
CA SER A 14 -18.42 22.62 39.43
C SER A 14 -17.74 23.99 39.58
N GLN A 15 -17.24 24.31 40.78
CA GLN A 15 -16.44 25.53 41.00
C GLN A 15 -15.06 25.42 40.33
N LEU A 16 -14.45 24.24 40.32
CA LEU A 16 -13.18 23.99 39.66
C LEU A 16 -13.30 24.06 38.13
N LEU A 17 -14.37 23.52 37.53
CA LEU A 17 -14.64 23.62 36.09
C LEU A 17 -14.86 25.08 35.67
N LYS A 18 -15.69 25.85 36.39
CA LYS A 18 -15.86 27.30 36.11
C LYS A 18 -14.57 28.09 36.28
N LYS A 19 -13.73 27.71 37.24
CA LYS A 19 -12.41 28.32 37.45
C LYS A 19 -11.44 27.94 36.33
N PHE A 20 -11.52 26.71 35.85
CA PHE A 20 -10.72 26.17 34.77
C PHE A 20 -11.07 26.83 33.42
N GLU A 21 -12.35 27.01 33.12
CA GLU A 21 -12.84 27.74 31.92
C GLU A 21 -12.45 29.23 31.92
N SER A 22 -12.24 29.82 33.10
CA SER A 22 -11.88 31.25 33.26
C SER A 22 -10.38 31.49 33.40
N MET A 23 -9.55 30.44 33.44
CA MET A 23 -8.10 30.55 33.56
C MET A 23 -7.47 30.86 32.19
N LYS A 24 -6.66 31.93 32.14
CA LYS A 24 -5.81 32.24 30.97
C LYS A 24 -4.62 31.29 30.84
N ASN A 25 -4.12 30.78 31.96
CA ASN A 25 -3.02 29.82 32.03
C ASN A 25 -3.46 28.65 32.92
N ILE A 26 -3.46 27.45 32.37
CA ILE A 26 -3.93 26.26 33.07
C ILE A 26 -2.72 25.38 33.39
N ASP A 27 -2.61 25.01 34.67
CA ASP A 27 -1.56 24.16 35.23
C ASP A 27 -1.85 22.67 34.98
N GLY A 28 -0.91 21.95 34.39
CA GLY A 28 -1.02 20.51 34.10
C GLY A 28 -1.23 19.65 35.34
N SER A 29 -0.64 20.02 36.46
CA SER A 29 -0.81 19.32 37.73
C SER A 29 -2.25 19.45 38.26
N LEU A 30 -2.88 20.61 38.04
CA LEU A 30 -4.28 20.85 38.36
C LEU A 30 -5.19 20.03 37.44
N PHE A 31 -4.90 19.99 36.14
CA PHE A 31 -5.65 19.15 35.19
C PHE A 31 -5.60 17.67 35.56
N CYS A 32 -4.41 17.13 35.85
CA CYS A 32 -4.23 15.74 36.29
C CYS A 32 -5.02 15.42 37.56
N ARG A 33 -5.03 16.36 38.52
CA ARG A 33 -5.83 16.20 39.75
C ARG A 33 -7.31 16.19 39.45
N LEU A 34 -7.79 17.10 38.60
CA LEU A 34 -9.19 17.14 38.20
C LEU A 34 -9.60 15.83 37.53
N LEU A 35 -8.81 15.35 36.57
CA LEU A 35 -9.07 14.10 35.85
C LEU A 35 -9.15 12.89 36.79
N LYS A 36 -8.26 12.81 37.80
CA LYS A 36 -8.30 11.76 38.84
C LYS A 36 -9.53 11.83 39.75
N THR A 37 -10.02 13.03 40.02
CA THR A 37 -11.10 13.27 40.98
C THR A 37 -12.48 13.38 40.33
N SER A 38 -12.55 13.33 39.00
CA SER A 38 -13.81 13.41 38.27
C SER A 38 -14.73 12.25 38.62
N PRO A 39 -15.89 12.50 39.25
CA PRO A 39 -16.81 11.48 39.71
C PRO A 39 -17.75 10.98 38.61
N SER A 40 -17.81 11.70 37.47
CA SER A 40 -18.69 11.37 36.36
C SER A 40 -17.97 11.42 35.01
N ASP A 41 -18.50 10.63 34.09
CA ASP A 41 -18.10 10.58 32.68
C ASP A 41 -18.27 11.95 31.97
N GLN A 42 -19.24 12.75 32.39
CA GLN A 42 -19.48 14.08 31.84
C GLN A 42 -18.40 15.09 32.26
N ASP A 43 -17.90 14.97 33.50
CA ASP A 43 -16.80 15.81 33.98
C ASP A 43 -15.48 15.43 33.31
N VAL A 44 -15.23 14.12 33.15
CA VAL A 44 -14.12 13.61 32.35
C VAL A 44 -14.19 14.16 30.92
N PHE A 45 -15.37 14.12 30.30
CA PHE A 45 -15.57 14.62 28.94
C PHE A 45 -15.19 16.10 28.80
N ILE A 46 -15.68 16.96 29.69
CA ILE A 46 -15.39 18.42 29.65
C ILE A 46 -13.89 18.69 29.81
N LEU A 47 -13.22 17.96 30.71
CA LEU A 47 -11.77 18.06 30.89
C LEU A 47 -11.03 17.64 29.62
N LEU A 48 -11.41 16.49 29.05
CA LEU A 48 -10.83 16.01 27.80
C LEU A 48 -11.04 16.98 26.64
N ALA A 49 -12.20 17.63 26.55
CA ALA A 49 -12.50 18.66 25.54
C ALA A 49 -11.56 19.86 25.61
N CYS A 50 -10.99 20.12 26.79
CA CYS A 50 -10.04 21.21 26.98
C CYS A 50 -8.59 20.81 26.74
N LEU A 51 -8.28 19.51 26.70
CA LEU A 51 -6.91 19.00 26.59
C LEU A 51 -6.18 19.48 25.31
N PRO A 52 -6.78 19.46 24.11
CA PRO A 52 -6.10 19.97 22.91
C PRO A 52 -5.66 21.43 23.05
N LYS A 53 -6.54 22.28 23.61
CA LYS A 53 -6.26 23.70 23.84
C LYS A 53 -5.16 23.95 24.86
N LEU A 54 -5.07 23.11 25.90
CA LEU A 54 -3.96 23.15 26.85
C LEU A 54 -2.61 22.88 26.18
N MET A 55 -2.64 22.01 25.17
CA MET A 55 -1.44 21.53 24.52
C MET A 55 -0.97 22.47 23.40
N GLU A 56 -1.88 23.06 22.64
CA GLU A 56 -1.56 24.14 21.68
C GLU A 56 -0.89 25.33 22.36
N GLN A 57 -1.26 25.64 23.60
CA GLN A 57 -0.69 26.75 24.36
C GLN A 57 0.68 26.44 24.97
N SER A 58 1.27 25.26 24.69
CA SER A 58 2.57 24.83 25.21
C SER A 58 2.68 24.87 26.74
N MET A 59 1.55 24.67 27.45
CA MET A 59 1.49 24.83 28.91
C MET A 59 1.77 23.56 29.70
N LEU A 60 2.00 22.44 29.03
CA LEU A 60 2.20 21.14 29.65
C LEU A 60 3.63 20.67 29.43
N GLU A 61 4.33 20.37 30.53
CA GLU A 61 5.65 19.75 30.47
C GLU A 61 5.51 18.26 30.08
N ALA A 62 6.57 17.65 29.54
CA ALA A 62 6.54 16.25 29.09
C ALA A 62 6.10 15.26 30.21
N ASP A 63 6.45 15.56 31.47
CA ASP A 63 6.05 14.77 32.64
C ASP A 63 4.55 14.88 32.94
N ASP A 64 3.95 16.05 32.73
CA ASP A 64 2.51 16.25 32.85
C ASP A 64 1.77 15.46 31.78
N LEU A 65 2.27 15.47 30.55
CA LEU A 65 1.66 14.74 29.42
C LEU A 65 1.68 13.24 29.61
N THR A 66 2.81 12.73 30.10
CA THR A 66 2.96 11.33 30.47
C THR A 66 1.96 10.95 31.58
N THR A 67 1.80 11.83 32.57
CA THR A 67 0.84 11.64 33.66
C THR A 67 -0.59 11.66 33.14
N ILE A 68 -0.95 12.61 32.28
CA ILE A 68 -2.28 12.71 31.66
C ILE A 68 -2.57 11.44 30.85
N ALA A 69 -1.63 10.99 30.02
CA ALA A 69 -1.79 9.78 29.22
C ALA A 69 -2.04 8.54 30.08
N SER A 70 -1.34 8.39 31.20
CA SER A 70 -1.56 7.28 32.14
C SER A 70 -2.92 7.31 32.85
N LEU A 71 -3.58 8.48 32.85
CA LEU A 71 -4.87 8.71 33.52
C LEU A 71 -6.04 8.78 32.56
N LEU A 72 -5.78 8.73 31.24
CA LEU A 72 -6.84 8.74 30.25
C LEU A 72 -7.73 7.51 30.45
N PRO A 73 -9.05 7.69 30.66
CA PRO A 73 -9.95 6.58 30.90
C PRO A 73 -10.26 5.90 29.57
N ILE A 74 -9.41 4.94 29.19
CA ILE A 74 -9.49 4.21 27.92
C ILE A 74 -10.89 3.61 27.70
N ASN A 75 -11.46 2.94 28.70
CA ASN A 75 -12.82 2.38 28.63
C ASN A 75 -13.90 3.44 28.34
N PHE A 76 -13.72 4.66 28.84
CA PHE A 76 -14.64 5.76 28.59
C PHE A 76 -14.52 6.25 27.14
N LEU A 77 -13.29 6.46 26.66
CA LEU A 77 -13.01 6.80 25.28
C LEU A 77 -13.54 5.73 24.31
N GLN A 78 -13.37 4.44 24.62
CA GLN A 78 -13.93 3.34 23.83
C GLN A 78 -15.45 3.40 23.76
N ARG A 79 -16.11 3.69 24.89
CA ARG A 79 -17.57 3.77 24.96
C ARG A 79 -18.11 4.96 24.17
N ILE A 80 -17.41 6.09 24.19
CA ILE A 80 -17.73 7.23 23.32
C ILE A 80 -17.63 6.82 21.85
N LEU A 81 -16.54 6.17 21.46
CA LEU A 81 -16.32 5.71 20.08
C LEU A 81 -17.33 4.63 19.65
N SER A 82 -17.82 3.82 20.57
CA SER A 82 -18.77 2.75 20.27
C SER A 82 -20.21 3.26 20.11
N ASN A 83 -20.53 4.44 20.65
CA ASN A 83 -21.88 5.04 20.60
C ASN A 83 -22.06 5.94 19.36
N SER A 84 -21.85 5.39 18.17
CA SER A 84 -21.92 6.10 16.87
C SER A 84 -23.35 6.47 16.41
N GLY A 85 -24.34 6.51 17.31
CA GLY A 85 -25.76 6.70 16.97
C GLY A 85 -26.33 8.08 17.28
N ASP A 86 -25.59 8.94 18.00
CA ASP A 86 -26.05 10.26 18.44
C ASP A 86 -25.64 11.39 17.48
N GLN A 87 -26.46 12.43 17.43
CA GLN A 87 -26.26 13.64 16.61
C GLN A 87 -24.94 14.38 16.93
N ASP A 88 -24.37 14.17 18.12
CA ASP A 88 -23.12 14.80 18.56
C ASP A 88 -21.88 13.90 18.35
N SER A 89 -22.04 12.71 17.77
CA SER A 89 -20.97 11.72 17.64
C SER A 89 -19.73 12.27 16.91
N GLU A 90 -19.91 13.10 15.90
CA GLU A 90 -18.82 13.72 15.11
C GLU A 90 -17.89 14.61 15.97
N SER A 91 -18.47 15.44 16.84
CA SER A 91 -17.69 16.31 17.74
C SER A 91 -16.89 15.50 18.76
N TYR A 92 -17.46 14.39 19.23
CA TYR A 92 -16.79 13.48 20.14
C TYR A 92 -15.63 12.73 19.49
N GLN A 93 -15.78 12.34 18.24
CA GLN A 93 -14.76 11.63 17.47
C GLN A 93 -13.55 12.51 17.19
N ARG A 94 -13.79 13.73 16.67
CA ARG A 94 -12.74 14.72 16.43
C ARG A 94 -11.99 15.04 17.72
N LEU A 95 -12.69 15.14 18.85
CA LEU A 95 -12.03 15.33 20.13
C LEU A 95 -11.10 14.16 20.50
N ILE A 96 -11.54 12.91 20.30
CA ILE A 96 -10.70 11.75 20.61
C ILE A 96 -9.48 11.69 19.70
N ILE A 97 -9.65 11.98 18.40
CA ILE A 97 -8.54 12.07 17.46
C ILE A 97 -7.55 13.15 17.88
N ASN A 98 -8.03 14.34 18.27
CA ASN A 98 -7.18 15.41 18.78
C ASN A 98 -6.45 15.01 20.07
N ILE A 99 -7.10 14.27 20.97
CA ILE A 99 -6.44 13.77 22.18
C ILE A 99 -5.36 12.75 21.81
N LEU A 100 -5.65 11.83 20.88
CA LEU A 100 -4.70 10.80 20.48
C LEU A 100 -3.54 11.36 19.68
N SER A 101 -3.78 12.26 18.74
CA SER A 101 -2.73 12.89 17.93
C SER A 101 -1.70 13.55 18.84
N VAL A 102 -2.21 14.22 19.86
CA VAL A 102 -1.44 14.96 20.82
C VAL A 102 -0.74 14.05 21.85
N VAL A 103 -1.44 13.06 22.41
CA VAL A 103 -0.87 12.10 23.36
C VAL A 103 0.22 11.27 22.69
N LEU A 104 -0.03 10.77 21.47
CA LEU A 104 0.96 10.00 20.72
C LEU A 104 2.17 10.86 20.38
N SER A 105 1.99 12.11 19.95
CA SER A 105 3.12 12.99 19.61
C SER A 105 4.03 13.32 20.80
N ASN A 106 3.56 13.17 22.05
CA ASN A 106 4.27 13.66 23.23
C ASN A 106 4.61 12.60 24.29
N CYS A 107 4.06 11.39 24.21
CA CYS A 107 4.25 10.37 25.25
C CYS A 107 5.29 9.30 24.88
N GLY A 108 5.90 8.68 25.90
CA GLY A 108 6.81 7.55 25.71
C GLY A 108 6.11 6.28 25.16
N PRO A 109 6.84 5.38 24.48
CA PRO A 109 6.30 4.14 23.89
C PRO A 109 5.61 3.18 24.82
N GLU A 110 5.96 3.18 26.09
CA GLU A 110 5.29 2.42 27.12
C GLU A 110 3.82 2.85 27.35
N TYR A 111 3.45 4.09 27.01
CA TYR A 111 2.08 4.60 27.18
C TYR A 111 1.22 4.47 25.92
N ALA A 112 1.84 4.48 24.73
CA ALA A 112 1.15 4.28 23.45
C ALA A 112 0.37 2.94 23.41
N VAL A 113 0.87 1.92 24.12
CA VAL A 113 0.23 0.60 24.22
C VAL A 113 -1.16 0.68 24.88
N ASN A 114 -1.36 1.59 25.83
CA ASN A 114 -2.64 1.75 26.52
C ASN A 114 -3.75 2.27 25.60
N PHE A 115 -3.38 2.96 24.52
CA PHE A 115 -4.33 3.48 23.53
C PHE A 115 -4.65 2.47 22.43
N MET A 116 -4.02 1.29 22.44
CA MET A 116 -4.28 0.25 21.45
C MET A 116 -5.72 -0.26 21.53
N GLU A 117 -6.31 -0.27 22.73
CA GLU A 117 -7.70 -0.70 22.89
C GLU A 117 -8.70 0.27 22.23
N LEU A 118 -8.29 1.51 21.91
CA LEU A 118 -9.10 2.49 21.18
C LEU A 118 -9.02 2.33 19.67
N GLN A 119 -8.06 1.55 19.16
CA GLN A 119 -7.80 1.42 17.72
C GLN A 119 -9.02 0.87 16.98
N ARG A 120 -9.59 -0.24 17.45
CA ARG A 120 -10.73 -0.87 16.79
C ARG A 120 -11.99 0.00 16.84
N PRO A 121 -12.37 0.60 17.99
CA PRO A 121 -13.49 1.54 18.02
C PRO A 121 -13.28 2.77 17.14
N LEU A 122 -12.08 3.37 17.11
CA LEU A 122 -11.75 4.45 16.17
C LEU A 122 -11.93 3.98 14.73
N TYR A 123 -11.38 2.82 14.39
CA TYR A 123 -11.44 2.26 13.04
C TYR A 123 -12.87 1.98 12.57
N GLU A 124 -13.69 1.30 13.38
CA GLU A 124 -15.09 0.99 13.05
C GLU A 124 -15.96 2.25 12.91
N LEU A 125 -15.62 3.28 13.66
CA LEU A 125 -16.29 4.56 13.62
C LEU A 125 -15.90 5.35 12.38
N LEU A 126 -14.61 5.41 12.08
CA LEU A 126 -14.10 6.02 10.86
C LEU A 126 -14.71 5.31 9.66
N LYS A 127 -14.86 3.98 9.66
CA LYS A 127 -15.43 3.17 8.56
C LYS A 127 -16.83 3.61 8.13
N LYS A 128 -17.59 4.28 9.00
CA LYS A 128 -18.97 4.71 8.73
C LYS A 128 -19.10 6.10 8.12
N SER A 129 -18.05 6.93 8.19
CA SER A 129 -18.12 8.35 7.79
C SER A 129 -17.04 8.68 6.76
N ILE A 130 -17.45 9.01 5.53
CA ILE A 130 -16.56 9.57 4.49
C ILE A 130 -16.28 11.07 4.78
N ALA A 131 -17.08 11.70 5.65
CA ALA A 131 -16.97 13.12 5.97
C ALA A 131 -15.76 13.49 6.86
N GLU A 132 -15.00 12.51 7.35
CA GLU A 132 -13.92 12.70 8.34
C GLU A 132 -12.50 12.50 7.77
N PHE A 133 -12.32 12.71 6.46
CA PHE A 133 -11.04 12.52 5.79
C PHE A 133 -9.88 13.32 6.43
N GLU A 134 -10.11 14.58 6.79
CA GLU A 134 -9.12 15.42 7.48
C GLU A 134 -8.67 14.80 8.81
N SER A 135 -9.61 14.26 9.59
CA SER A 135 -9.31 13.64 10.88
C SER A 135 -8.46 12.37 10.76
N LEU A 136 -8.60 11.62 9.65
CA LEU A 136 -7.75 10.46 9.36
C LEU A 136 -6.32 10.88 9.01
N ILE A 137 -6.17 11.96 8.25
CA ILE A 137 -4.87 12.55 7.92
C ILE A 137 -4.17 13.01 9.20
N ASP A 138 -4.86 13.72 10.09
CA ASP A 138 -4.30 14.17 11.37
C ASP A 138 -3.82 13.00 12.23
N LEU A 139 -4.58 11.90 12.25
CA LEU A 139 -4.18 10.68 12.96
C LEU A 139 -2.95 10.02 12.32
N MET A 140 -2.90 9.96 10.98
CA MET A 140 -1.76 9.44 10.25
C MET A 140 -0.49 10.27 10.49
N ASN A 141 -0.62 11.60 10.45
CA ASN A 141 0.45 12.56 10.76
C ASN A 141 1.00 12.32 12.17
N ALA A 142 0.13 12.20 13.17
CA ALA A 142 0.56 11.96 14.54
C ALA A 142 1.25 10.60 14.74
N ILE A 143 0.72 9.53 14.13
CA ILE A 143 1.32 8.20 14.24
C ILE A 143 2.68 8.16 13.56
N CYS A 144 2.80 8.67 12.33
CA CYS A 144 4.07 8.68 11.63
C CYS A 144 5.11 9.57 12.34
N GLY A 145 4.69 10.76 12.80
CA GLY A 145 5.56 11.65 13.58
C GLY A 145 6.06 11.00 14.86
N TYR A 146 5.19 10.29 15.57
CA TYR A 146 5.55 9.51 16.76
C TYR A 146 6.53 8.37 16.47
N LEU A 147 6.30 7.62 15.38
CA LEU A 147 7.20 6.55 14.96
C LEU A 147 8.58 7.08 14.57
N ASN A 148 8.63 8.26 13.93
CA ASN A 148 9.85 8.92 13.51
C ASN A 148 10.66 9.45 14.72
N ALA A 149 10.00 10.07 15.69
CA ALA A 149 10.64 10.63 16.88
C ALA A 149 11.36 9.58 17.76
N ASN A 150 10.94 8.32 17.72
CA ASN A 150 11.54 7.24 18.51
C ASN A 150 12.80 6.64 17.84
N GLU A 151 13.87 7.42 17.76
CA GLU A 151 15.11 7.03 17.06
C GLU A 151 15.80 5.79 17.64
N LYS A 152 15.68 5.53 18.95
CA LYS A 152 16.49 4.50 19.64
C LYS A 152 15.96 3.07 19.56
N LYS A 153 14.70 2.87 19.16
CA LYS A 153 14.05 1.55 19.14
C LYS A 153 13.36 1.30 17.80
N LEU A 154 13.17 0.03 17.45
CA LEU A 154 12.28 -0.32 16.34
C LEU A 154 10.83 0.02 16.76
N PRO A 155 10.01 0.53 15.83
CA PRO A 155 8.62 0.82 16.12
C PRO A 155 7.82 -0.44 16.45
N SER A 156 6.70 -0.29 17.15
CA SER A 156 5.80 -1.41 17.43
C SER A 156 5.20 -1.97 16.14
N LEU A 157 5.24 -3.29 15.97
CA LEU A 157 4.56 -3.97 14.85
C LEU A 157 3.08 -3.61 14.77
N THR A 158 2.42 -3.41 15.90
CA THR A 158 0.99 -3.07 15.89
C THR A 158 0.74 -1.66 15.35
N LEU A 159 1.61 -0.71 15.65
CA LEU A 159 1.49 0.63 15.07
C LEU A 159 1.76 0.62 13.57
N LEU A 160 2.71 -0.20 13.09
CA LEU A 160 2.93 -0.38 11.66
C LEU A 160 1.74 -1.05 10.95
N LYS A 161 1.09 -2.05 11.58
CA LYS A 161 -0.16 -2.62 11.06
C LYS A 161 -1.24 -1.56 10.95
N TYR A 162 -1.35 -0.67 11.93
CA TYR A 162 -2.31 0.42 11.88
C TYR A 162 -2.03 1.42 10.75
N VAL A 163 -0.75 1.76 10.52
CA VAL A 163 -0.34 2.55 9.35
C VAL A 163 -0.76 1.84 8.05
N THR A 164 -0.59 0.51 7.98
CA THR A 164 -1.01 -0.29 6.82
C THR A 164 -2.51 -0.16 6.57
N GLU A 165 -3.34 -0.38 7.61
CA GLU A 165 -4.80 -0.27 7.52
C GLU A 165 -5.28 1.14 7.12
N LEU A 166 -4.59 2.20 7.58
CA LEU A 166 -4.90 3.57 7.17
C LEU A 166 -4.56 3.82 5.69
N LEU A 167 -3.41 3.32 5.22
CA LEU A 167 -3.01 3.46 3.80
C LEU A 167 -3.97 2.70 2.87
N GLU A 168 -4.35 1.47 3.22
CA GLU A 168 -5.35 0.69 2.47
C GLU A 168 -6.68 1.42 2.33
N ARG A 169 -7.03 2.23 3.33
CA ARG A 169 -8.24 3.03 3.24
C ARG A 169 -8.06 4.22 2.32
N PHE A 170 -6.93 4.91 2.40
CA PHE A 170 -6.64 6.03 1.52
C PHE A 170 -6.65 5.61 0.05
N THR A 171 -6.23 4.38 -0.29
CA THR A 171 -6.24 3.90 -1.69
C THR A 171 -7.65 3.70 -2.25
N HIS A 172 -8.66 3.64 -1.38
CA HIS A 172 -10.06 3.55 -1.76
C HIS A 172 -10.78 4.90 -1.81
N LEU A 173 -10.11 6.00 -1.46
CA LEU A 173 -10.67 7.34 -1.55
C LEU A 173 -10.31 7.94 -2.91
N ASP A 174 -11.30 8.51 -3.61
CA ASP A 174 -11.12 9.27 -4.86
C ASP A 174 -10.48 10.65 -4.57
N THR A 175 -9.39 10.66 -3.82
CA THR A 175 -8.61 11.86 -3.51
C THR A 175 -7.44 11.97 -4.47
N THR A 176 -7.12 13.17 -4.93
CA THR A 176 -5.99 13.35 -5.85
C THR A 176 -4.65 13.22 -5.10
N ASP A 177 -3.72 12.43 -5.64
CA ASP A 177 -2.39 12.10 -5.06
C ASP A 177 -1.62 13.33 -4.52
N LYS A 178 -1.88 14.52 -5.09
CA LYS A 178 -1.18 15.77 -4.77
C LYS A 178 -1.54 16.37 -3.42
N GLU A 179 -2.69 16.03 -2.85
CA GLU A 179 -3.10 16.55 -1.54
C GLU A 179 -2.27 15.91 -0.43
N PHE A 180 -2.10 14.58 -0.48
CA PHE A 180 -1.32 13.86 0.53
C PHE A 180 0.16 14.26 0.59
N LEU A 181 0.76 14.66 -0.54
CA LEU A 181 2.17 15.09 -0.58
C LEU A 181 2.45 16.37 0.23
N GLN A 182 1.41 17.14 0.59
CA GLN A 182 1.54 18.34 1.42
C GLN A 182 1.54 18.02 2.92
N GLU A 183 1.11 16.82 3.29
CA GLU A 183 1.05 16.35 4.67
C GLU A 183 2.44 16.00 5.23
N SER A 184 2.55 15.86 6.56
CA SER A 184 3.82 15.51 7.20
C SER A 184 4.10 14.00 7.15
N TRP A 185 3.05 13.18 7.23
CA TRP A 185 3.16 11.72 7.31
C TRP A 185 3.96 11.08 6.17
N PRO A 186 3.93 11.51 4.89
CA PRO A 186 4.73 10.88 3.85
C PRO A 186 6.22 10.99 4.14
N THR A 187 6.65 12.13 4.67
CA THR A 187 8.07 12.38 4.99
C THR A 187 8.49 11.58 6.21
N ASP A 188 7.65 11.58 7.26
CA ASP A 188 7.92 10.84 8.50
C ASP A 188 7.91 9.32 8.26
N LEU A 189 6.93 8.82 7.50
CA LEU A 189 6.82 7.40 7.14
C LEU A 189 8.04 6.94 6.35
N ARG A 190 8.51 7.76 5.40
CA ARG A 190 9.73 7.47 4.65
C ARG A 190 10.94 7.36 5.57
N ALA A 191 11.11 8.29 6.51
CA ALA A 191 12.19 8.25 7.49
C ALA A 191 12.14 6.98 8.36
N VAL A 192 10.95 6.60 8.81
CA VAL A 192 10.71 5.36 9.57
C VAL A 192 11.11 4.12 8.76
N LEU A 193 10.63 4.01 7.52
CA LEU A 193 10.95 2.88 6.64
C LEU A 193 12.45 2.82 6.32
N THR A 194 13.08 3.95 5.99
CA THR A 194 14.53 4.04 5.75
C THR A 194 15.32 3.48 6.93
N LYS A 195 14.93 3.85 8.16
CA LYS A 195 15.58 3.36 9.38
C LYS A 195 15.41 1.85 9.55
N ILE A 196 14.19 1.33 9.35
CA ILE A 196 13.91 -0.11 9.49
C ILE A 196 14.70 -0.90 8.45
N PHE A 197 14.60 -0.52 7.18
CA PHE A 197 15.28 -1.21 6.08
C PHE A 197 16.82 -1.18 6.19
N ARG A 198 17.39 -0.17 6.83
CA ARG A 198 18.84 -0.09 7.12
C ARG A 198 19.25 -0.84 8.39
N SER A 199 18.30 -1.29 9.22
CA SER A 199 18.59 -2.01 10.46
C SER A 199 19.00 -3.45 10.15
N ARG A 200 20.10 -3.91 10.77
CA ARG A 200 20.59 -5.28 10.58
C ARG A 200 19.76 -6.26 11.40
N GLY A 201 19.42 -7.41 10.80
CA GLY A 201 18.75 -8.52 11.50
C GLY A 201 17.32 -8.21 11.93
N ILE A 202 16.59 -7.40 11.15
CA ILE A 202 15.16 -7.21 11.36
C ILE A 202 14.42 -8.54 11.18
N ALA A 203 13.40 -8.77 12.00
CA ALA A 203 12.59 -9.98 11.90
C ALA A 203 11.73 -9.96 10.63
N GLN A 204 11.42 -11.13 10.09
CA GLN A 204 10.64 -11.29 8.86
C GLN A 204 9.28 -10.57 8.92
N ASP A 205 8.59 -10.61 10.07
CA ASP A 205 7.32 -9.91 10.27
C ASP A 205 7.44 -8.39 10.04
N TYR A 206 8.57 -7.79 10.42
CA TYR A 206 8.83 -6.36 10.15
C TYR A 206 9.04 -6.12 8.67
N GLN A 207 9.83 -6.96 7.99
CA GLN A 207 10.08 -6.84 6.56
C GLN A 207 8.76 -6.90 5.78
N ARG A 208 7.94 -7.92 6.02
CA ARG A 208 6.64 -8.10 5.36
C ARG A 208 5.76 -6.87 5.51
N ILE A 209 5.59 -6.38 6.73
CA ILE A 209 4.75 -5.19 6.98
C ILE A 209 5.34 -3.95 6.32
N CYS A 210 6.66 -3.74 6.40
CA CYS A 210 7.30 -2.56 5.81
C CYS A 210 7.22 -2.54 4.28
N PHE A 211 7.36 -3.70 3.62
CA PHE A 211 7.13 -3.80 2.18
C PHE A 211 5.67 -3.54 1.82
N GLY A 212 4.71 -4.08 2.57
CA GLY A 212 3.27 -3.79 2.39
C GLY A 212 2.97 -2.30 2.50
N ILE A 213 3.47 -1.64 3.56
CA ILE A 213 3.35 -0.19 3.73
C ILE A 213 3.99 0.57 2.57
N ALA A 214 5.21 0.20 2.15
CA ALA A 214 5.90 0.84 1.04
C ALA A 214 5.11 0.71 -0.28
N THR A 215 4.53 -0.46 -0.56
CA THR A 215 3.67 -0.67 -1.74
C THR A 215 2.47 0.26 -1.74
N LEU A 216 1.73 0.33 -0.63
CA LEU A 216 0.55 1.19 -0.51
C LEU A 216 0.91 2.67 -0.58
N ALA A 217 2.02 3.07 0.05
CA ALA A 217 2.50 4.44 -0.01
C ALA A 217 2.89 4.86 -1.43
N ILE A 218 3.54 3.98 -2.21
CA ILE A 218 3.84 4.25 -3.63
C ILE A 218 2.56 4.31 -4.46
N GLU A 219 1.57 3.49 -4.15
CA GLU A 219 0.28 3.51 -4.85
C GLU A 219 -0.45 4.84 -4.65
N LEU A 220 -0.40 5.40 -3.44
CA LEU A 220 -1.04 6.65 -3.07
C LEU A 220 -0.30 7.91 -3.51
N LEU A 221 1.01 7.92 -3.31
CA LEU A 221 1.84 9.11 -3.44
C LEU A 221 2.60 9.13 -4.76
N SER A 222 2.45 8.07 -5.55
CA SER A 222 3.17 7.87 -6.79
C SER A 222 4.68 8.04 -6.58
N ILE A 223 5.36 8.58 -7.57
CA ILE A 223 6.82 8.64 -7.65
C ILE A 223 7.35 9.86 -6.92
N GLU A 224 6.49 10.86 -6.75
CA GLU A 224 6.74 12.13 -6.12
C GLU A 224 7.13 11.96 -4.64
N TRP A 225 6.71 10.85 -4.02
CA TRP A 225 7.12 10.48 -2.66
C TRP A 225 8.65 10.42 -2.50
N PHE A 226 9.37 10.09 -3.57
CA PHE A 226 10.82 9.96 -3.56
C PHE A 226 11.57 11.26 -3.90
N ASN A 227 10.89 12.31 -4.37
CA ASN A 227 11.54 13.54 -4.88
C ASN A 227 12.51 14.19 -3.87
N ARG A 228 12.20 14.12 -2.57
CA ARG A 228 13.04 14.69 -1.51
C ARG A 228 14.17 13.77 -1.05
N GLU A 229 14.13 12.48 -1.39
CA GLU A 229 15.10 11.49 -0.91
C GLU A 229 15.26 10.33 -1.91
N LYS A 230 15.85 10.61 -3.07
CA LYS A 230 16.07 9.62 -4.15
C LYS A 230 16.83 8.38 -3.70
N GLN A 231 17.72 8.52 -2.71
CA GLN A 231 18.47 7.41 -2.11
C GLN A 231 17.57 6.37 -1.45
N PHE A 232 16.40 6.77 -0.92
CA PHE A 232 15.44 5.81 -0.39
C PHE A 232 14.85 4.93 -1.51
N ALA A 233 14.56 5.50 -2.68
CA ALA A 233 14.09 4.75 -3.84
C ALA A 233 15.10 3.67 -4.27
N LEU A 234 16.39 4.01 -4.34
CA LEU A 234 17.46 3.07 -4.67
C LEU A 234 17.56 1.91 -3.67
N VAL A 235 17.49 2.21 -2.37
CA VAL A 235 17.51 1.18 -1.32
C VAL A 235 16.25 0.30 -1.41
N LEU A 236 15.08 0.90 -1.60
CA LEU A 236 13.82 0.18 -1.61
C LEU A 236 13.73 -0.81 -2.79
N VAL A 237 14.11 -0.40 -4.01
CA VAL A 237 14.07 -1.30 -5.16
C VAL A 237 15.09 -2.43 -5.03
N ALA A 238 16.30 -2.15 -4.53
CA ALA A 238 17.32 -3.18 -4.31
C ALA A 238 16.91 -4.17 -3.23
N LEU A 239 16.25 -3.71 -2.16
CA LEU A 239 15.72 -4.60 -1.13
C LEU A 239 14.53 -5.41 -1.63
N ALA A 240 13.62 -4.82 -2.41
CA ALA A 240 12.50 -5.55 -3.01
C ALA A 240 12.98 -6.61 -4.01
N GLU A 241 14.05 -6.34 -4.78
CA GLU A 241 14.71 -7.33 -5.63
C GLU A 241 15.20 -8.53 -4.80
N VAL A 242 16.00 -8.27 -3.76
CA VAL A 242 16.57 -9.34 -2.93
C VAL A 242 15.49 -10.12 -2.18
N GLU A 243 14.51 -9.43 -1.60
CA GLU A 243 13.42 -10.08 -0.87
C GLU A 243 12.57 -10.96 -1.80
N LEU A 244 12.27 -10.48 -3.01
CA LEU A 244 11.55 -11.27 -4.00
C LEU A 244 12.31 -12.56 -4.34
N GLN A 245 13.64 -12.50 -4.47
CA GLN A 245 14.47 -13.68 -4.70
C GLN A 245 14.36 -14.67 -3.53
N LEU A 246 14.51 -14.18 -2.30
CA LEU A 246 14.45 -14.99 -1.08
C LEU A 246 13.08 -15.67 -0.89
N ILE A 247 11.98 -14.96 -1.19
CA ILE A 247 10.63 -15.52 -1.12
C ILE A 247 10.47 -16.64 -2.16
N LEU A 248 10.93 -16.39 -3.39
CA LEU A 248 10.79 -17.34 -4.50
C LEU A 248 11.77 -18.52 -4.41
N ASP A 249 12.87 -18.42 -3.66
CA ASP A 249 13.75 -19.55 -3.32
C ASP A 249 13.02 -20.64 -2.50
N ASN A 250 11.92 -20.29 -1.81
CA ASN A 250 11.12 -21.23 -1.03
C ASN A 250 9.62 -21.13 -1.36
N PRO A 251 9.21 -21.55 -2.56
CA PRO A 251 7.87 -21.31 -3.09
C PRO A 251 6.76 -21.96 -2.25
N GLU A 252 7.06 -23.06 -1.55
CA GLU A 252 6.09 -23.75 -0.68
C GLU A 252 5.71 -22.94 0.57
N LYS A 253 6.58 -22.02 0.99
CA LYS A 253 6.37 -21.14 2.14
C LYS A 253 6.06 -19.69 1.74
N ALA A 254 6.19 -19.37 0.45
CA ALA A 254 5.98 -18.03 -0.06
C ALA A 254 4.55 -17.56 0.20
N SER A 255 4.39 -16.41 0.85
CA SER A 255 3.09 -15.76 0.96
C SER A 255 2.78 -15.01 -0.33
N VAL A 256 1.57 -15.18 -0.87
CA VAL A 256 1.09 -14.42 -2.03
C VAL A 256 1.24 -12.91 -1.78
N ASP A 257 0.88 -12.43 -0.59
CA ASP A 257 0.97 -11.00 -0.24
C ASP A 257 2.41 -10.47 -0.27
N GLU A 258 3.38 -11.26 0.20
CA GLU A 258 4.80 -10.87 0.21
C GLU A 258 5.33 -10.73 -1.22
N VAL A 259 4.97 -11.68 -2.10
CA VAL A 259 5.31 -11.59 -3.53
C VAL A 259 4.62 -10.38 -4.16
N ILE A 260 3.34 -10.14 -3.86
CA ILE A 260 2.60 -8.96 -4.37
C ILE A 260 3.31 -7.67 -3.99
N SER A 261 3.67 -7.50 -2.71
CA SER A 261 4.33 -6.27 -2.26
C SER A 261 5.64 -6.02 -3.00
N CYS A 262 6.52 -7.03 -3.05
CA CYS A 262 7.83 -6.89 -3.70
C CYS A 262 7.69 -6.68 -5.22
N ALA A 263 6.89 -7.50 -5.89
CA ALA A 263 6.65 -7.39 -7.33
C ALA A 263 5.98 -6.07 -7.72
N SER A 264 5.08 -5.54 -6.89
CA SER A 264 4.44 -4.24 -7.13
C SER A 264 5.44 -3.10 -7.01
N ILE A 265 6.32 -3.12 -6.00
CA ILE A 265 7.39 -2.13 -5.86
C ILE A 265 8.29 -2.13 -7.11
N VAL A 266 8.78 -3.31 -7.51
CA VAL A 266 9.62 -3.44 -8.71
C VAL A 266 8.86 -2.96 -9.95
N SER A 267 7.59 -3.34 -10.13
CA SER A 267 6.77 -2.91 -11.28
C SER A 267 6.60 -1.38 -11.34
N LYS A 268 6.42 -0.71 -10.19
CA LYS A 268 6.35 0.75 -10.14
C LYS A 268 7.68 1.40 -10.51
N PHE A 269 8.81 0.81 -10.12
CA PHE A 269 10.13 1.27 -10.52
C PHE A 269 10.43 1.04 -12.02
N ILE A 270 9.89 -0.02 -12.62
CA ILE A 270 9.96 -0.26 -14.07
C ILE A 270 9.21 0.83 -14.85
N GLN A 271 8.00 1.18 -14.42
CA GLN A 271 7.22 2.26 -15.04
C GLN A 271 7.94 3.62 -14.92
N LEU A 272 8.73 3.76 -13.85
CA LEU A 272 9.50 4.94 -13.52
C LEU A 272 10.73 5.17 -14.39
N THR A 273 11.39 4.12 -14.86
CA THR A 273 12.58 4.27 -15.73
C THR A 273 12.25 4.95 -17.06
N SER A 274 10.97 5.05 -17.41
CA SER A 274 10.48 5.79 -18.58
C SER A 274 10.34 7.31 -18.34
N ASN A 275 10.53 7.80 -17.12
CA ASN A 275 10.42 9.23 -16.77
C ASN A 275 11.81 9.84 -16.56
N GLU A 276 12.34 10.50 -17.59
CA GLU A 276 13.71 11.02 -17.67
C GLU A 276 14.06 12.07 -16.59
N GLU A 277 13.08 12.70 -15.95
CA GLU A 277 13.34 13.81 -15.00
C GLU A 277 13.52 13.35 -13.53
N PHE A 278 13.19 12.09 -13.20
CA PHE A 278 13.11 11.65 -11.81
C PHE A 278 14.48 11.31 -11.19
N LEU A 279 15.34 10.57 -11.89
CA LEU A 279 16.66 10.12 -11.41
C LEU A 279 17.77 10.65 -12.31
N ASP A 280 18.96 10.89 -11.74
CA ASP A 280 20.16 11.05 -12.58
C ASP A 280 20.52 9.72 -13.27
N ASP A 281 21.32 9.78 -14.34
CA ASP A 281 21.66 8.62 -15.17
C ASP A 281 22.26 7.45 -14.36
N GLU A 282 23.09 7.76 -13.36
CA GLU A 282 23.70 6.73 -12.50
C GLU A 282 22.65 6.02 -11.64
N SER A 283 21.79 6.78 -10.98
CA SER A 283 20.69 6.27 -10.16
C SER A 283 19.66 5.52 -11.01
N ALA A 284 19.30 6.03 -12.18
CA ALA A 284 18.41 5.37 -13.14
C ALA A 284 18.98 4.04 -13.61
N THR A 285 20.28 3.99 -13.89
CA THR A 285 20.99 2.75 -14.24
C THR A 285 20.94 1.73 -13.10
N GLN A 286 21.14 2.16 -11.85
CA GLN A 286 21.05 1.26 -10.68
C GLN A 286 19.64 0.69 -10.48
N VAL A 287 18.60 1.52 -10.64
CA VAL A 287 17.20 1.04 -10.62
C VAL A 287 16.97 0.04 -11.74
N SER A 288 17.39 0.36 -12.97
CA SER A 288 17.23 -0.51 -14.13
C SER A 288 17.89 -1.88 -13.91
N ILE A 289 19.13 -1.92 -13.39
CA ILE A 289 19.82 -3.17 -13.04
C ILE A 289 19.06 -3.98 -12.00
N SER A 290 18.52 -3.33 -10.96
CA SER A 290 17.77 -4.01 -9.89
C SER A 290 16.47 -4.61 -10.45
N CYS A 291 15.72 -3.86 -11.25
CA CYS A 291 14.53 -4.34 -11.95
C CYS A 291 14.84 -5.49 -12.91
N GLN A 292 15.92 -5.37 -13.69
CA GLN A 292 16.37 -6.42 -14.61
C GLN A 292 16.69 -7.71 -13.86
N ARG A 293 17.40 -7.64 -12.73
CA ARG A 293 17.72 -8.82 -11.90
C ARG A 293 16.47 -9.48 -11.33
N ALA A 294 15.55 -8.70 -10.77
CA ALA A 294 14.29 -9.20 -10.25
C ALA A 294 13.48 -9.94 -11.33
N VAL A 295 13.37 -9.36 -12.53
CA VAL A 295 12.63 -9.95 -13.65
C VAL A 295 13.34 -11.18 -14.22
N THR A 296 14.68 -11.12 -14.35
CA THR A 296 15.49 -12.28 -14.77
C THR A 296 15.27 -13.45 -13.84
N TYR A 297 15.28 -13.20 -12.53
CA TYR A 297 15.03 -14.21 -11.52
C TYR A 297 13.61 -14.77 -11.59
N ALA A 298 12.60 -13.91 -11.70
CA ALA A 298 11.20 -14.34 -11.89
C ALA A 298 11.03 -15.24 -13.12
N CYS A 299 11.69 -14.91 -14.23
CA CYS A 299 11.71 -15.76 -15.44
C CYS A 299 12.34 -17.13 -15.16
N HIS A 300 13.49 -17.19 -14.48
CA HIS A 300 14.13 -18.45 -14.11
C HIS A 300 13.23 -19.29 -13.20
N CYS A 301 12.65 -18.70 -12.16
CA CYS A 301 11.73 -19.41 -11.26
C CYS A 301 10.55 -20.02 -12.02
N LEU A 302 9.89 -19.25 -12.89
CA LEU A 302 8.76 -19.78 -13.68
C LEU A 302 9.18 -20.94 -14.59
N LEU A 303 10.37 -20.87 -15.18
CA LEU A 303 10.91 -21.96 -15.99
C LEU A 303 11.24 -23.21 -15.17
N GLU A 304 11.75 -23.04 -13.96
CA GLU A 304 12.03 -24.16 -13.05
C GLU A 304 10.74 -24.83 -12.59
N TYR A 305 9.71 -24.06 -12.22
CA TYR A 305 8.41 -24.59 -11.82
C TYR A 305 7.66 -25.30 -12.94
N GLU A 306 7.91 -24.92 -14.20
CA GLU A 306 7.35 -25.61 -15.36
C GLU A 306 8.11 -26.91 -15.69
N LYS A 307 9.40 -27.01 -15.33
CA LYS A 307 10.22 -28.20 -15.58
C LYS A 307 10.07 -29.26 -14.49
N ASP A 308 9.80 -28.84 -13.26
CA ASP A 308 9.71 -29.74 -12.11
C ASP A 308 8.30 -29.70 -11.50
N ASP A 309 7.46 -30.65 -11.90
CA ASP A 309 6.10 -30.84 -11.40
C ASP A 309 6.03 -31.11 -9.88
N SER A 310 7.16 -31.40 -9.21
CA SER A 310 7.20 -31.57 -7.75
C SER A 310 7.10 -30.23 -7.01
N ILE A 311 7.50 -29.12 -7.65
CA ILE A 311 7.46 -27.81 -7.03
C ILE A 311 6.04 -27.24 -7.13
N LYS A 312 5.33 -27.23 -6.00
CA LYS A 312 3.98 -26.66 -5.92
C LYS A 312 4.06 -25.18 -5.60
N ILE A 313 3.61 -24.36 -6.56
CA ILE A 313 3.48 -22.92 -6.38
C ILE A 313 2.02 -22.49 -6.51
N ASP A 314 1.62 -21.54 -5.68
CA ASP A 314 0.30 -20.94 -5.73
C ASP A 314 0.04 -20.28 -7.09
N LYS A 315 -1.15 -20.50 -7.66
CA LYS A 315 -1.56 -19.93 -8.95
C LYS A 315 -1.48 -18.40 -8.93
N ASN A 316 -1.82 -17.76 -7.82
CA ASN A 316 -1.77 -16.31 -7.66
C ASN A 316 -0.34 -15.79 -7.73
N ILE A 317 0.64 -16.54 -7.22
CA ILE A 317 2.06 -16.15 -7.36
C ILE A 317 2.45 -16.17 -8.85
N LYS A 318 2.06 -17.20 -9.62
CA LYS A 318 2.31 -17.23 -11.07
C LYS A 318 1.71 -16.01 -11.79
N ILE A 319 0.50 -15.61 -11.42
CA ILE A 319 -0.17 -14.42 -11.97
C ILE A 319 0.60 -13.14 -11.64
N VAL A 320 1.07 -13.00 -10.40
CA VAL A 320 1.87 -11.84 -9.97
C VAL A 320 3.18 -11.75 -10.73
N LEU A 321 3.89 -12.87 -10.89
CA LEU A 321 5.14 -12.92 -11.67
C LEU A 321 4.90 -12.61 -13.15
N LEU A 322 3.81 -13.10 -13.74
CA LEU A 322 3.43 -12.75 -15.11
C LEU A 322 3.21 -11.24 -15.23
N ARG A 323 2.47 -10.60 -14.31
CA ARG A 323 2.24 -9.15 -14.34
C ARG A 323 3.54 -8.35 -14.21
N LEU A 324 4.47 -8.78 -13.36
CA LEU A 324 5.79 -8.18 -13.22
C LEU A 324 6.59 -8.25 -14.53
N ILE A 325 6.68 -9.45 -15.13
CA ILE A 325 7.41 -9.66 -16.38
C ILE A 325 6.77 -8.87 -17.53
N CYS A 326 5.44 -8.86 -17.63
CA CYS A 326 4.73 -8.05 -18.63
C CYS A 326 5.02 -6.56 -18.45
N SER A 327 5.04 -6.06 -17.21
CA SER A 327 5.38 -4.66 -16.93
C SER A 327 6.78 -4.30 -17.44
N PHE A 328 7.75 -5.21 -17.27
CA PHE A 328 9.11 -5.02 -17.79
C PHE A 328 9.17 -5.04 -19.32
N PHE A 329 8.46 -5.97 -19.95
CA PHE A 329 8.43 -6.10 -21.41
C PHE A 329 7.72 -4.92 -22.09
N ALA A 330 6.75 -4.31 -21.40
CA ALA A 330 6.01 -3.15 -21.90
C ALA A 330 6.88 -1.88 -22.05
N VAL A 331 8.03 -1.81 -21.36
CA VAL A 331 9.02 -0.72 -21.48
C VAL A 331 10.27 -1.16 -22.26
N ASP A 332 10.10 -2.11 -23.20
CA ASP A 332 11.16 -2.69 -24.02
C ASP A 332 12.26 -3.44 -23.23
N GLY A 333 12.02 -3.76 -21.95
CA GLY A 333 12.98 -4.45 -21.08
C GLY A 333 13.38 -5.85 -21.59
N ALA A 334 12.53 -6.49 -22.42
CA ALA A 334 12.87 -7.76 -23.06
C ALA A 334 14.16 -7.70 -23.91
N ALA A 335 14.50 -6.53 -24.46
CA ALA A 335 15.67 -6.35 -25.32
C ALA A 335 17.01 -6.42 -24.57
N ILE A 336 17.00 -6.22 -23.25
CA ILE A 336 18.20 -6.26 -22.39
C ILE A 336 18.34 -7.58 -21.61
N LEU A 337 17.41 -8.51 -21.77
CA LEU A 337 17.50 -9.85 -21.20
C LEU A 337 18.23 -10.81 -22.14
N ASP A 338 18.65 -11.95 -21.58
CA ASP A 338 19.13 -13.05 -22.38
C ASP A 338 18.05 -13.54 -23.36
N LYS A 339 18.42 -13.68 -24.63
CA LYS A 339 17.46 -14.01 -25.71
C LYS A 339 16.85 -15.40 -25.52
N GLU A 340 17.65 -16.37 -25.06
CA GLU A 340 17.18 -17.73 -24.82
C GLU A 340 16.22 -17.77 -23.63
N LEU A 341 16.51 -17.00 -22.58
CA LEU A 341 15.59 -16.81 -21.45
C LEU A 341 14.22 -16.30 -21.93
N VAL A 342 14.18 -15.20 -22.69
CA VAL A 342 12.91 -14.63 -23.20
C VAL A 342 12.14 -15.64 -24.06
N ILE A 343 12.82 -16.31 -25.00
CA ILE A 343 12.20 -17.30 -25.89
C ILE A 343 11.57 -18.45 -25.09
N ASN A 344 12.25 -18.91 -24.03
CA ASN A 344 11.76 -20.01 -23.20
C ASN A 344 10.64 -19.56 -22.24
N THR A 345 10.69 -18.33 -21.72
CA THR A 345 9.71 -17.83 -20.76
C THR A 345 8.37 -17.51 -21.42
N ILE A 346 8.32 -16.95 -22.64
CA ILE A 346 7.06 -16.55 -23.30
C ILE A 346 6.02 -17.69 -23.37
N PRO A 347 6.37 -18.92 -23.79
CA PRO A 347 5.42 -20.05 -23.77
C PRO A 347 4.81 -20.32 -22.39
N VAL A 348 5.59 -20.16 -21.31
CA VAL A 348 5.10 -20.33 -19.93
C VAL A 348 4.14 -19.20 -19.55
N LEU A 349 4.46 -17.95 -19.92
CA LEU A 349 3.55 -16.82 -19.69
C LEU A 349 2.22 -17.00 -20.43
N ILE A 350 2.28 -17.46 -21.69
CA ILE A 350 1.09 -17.77 -22.48
C ILE A 350 0.26 -18.87 -21.81
N LYS A 351 0.90 -19.95 -21.32
CA LYS A 351 0.20 -21.02 -20.59
C LYS A 351 -0.52 -20.47 -19.36
N ILE A 352 0.16 -19.68 -18.53
CA ILE A 352 -0.44 -19.04 -17.35
C ILE A 352 -1.61 -18.12 -17.76
N ALA A 353 -1.47 -17.33 -18.82
CA ALA A 353 -2.54 -16.46 -19.30
C ALA A 353 -3.75 -17.27 -19.79
N LYS A 354 -3.54 -18.34 -20.57
CA LYS A 354 -4.60 -19.24 -21.06
C LYS A 354 -5.38 -19.89 -19.91
N GLU A 355 -4.69 -20.33 -18.87
CA GLU A 355 -5.33 -20.87 -17.66
C GLU A 355 -6.20 -19.84 -16.92
N ASN A 356 -6.06 -18.54 -17.22
CA ASN A 356 -6.85 -17.45 -16.64
C ASN A 356 -7.92 -16.87 -17.59
N ILE A 357 -7.81 -17.09 -18.91
CA ILE A 357 -8.85 -16.72 -19.89
C ILE A 357 -10.21 -17.28 -19.47
N ALA A 358 -10.25 -18.56 -19.08
CA ALA A 358 -11.48 -19.26 -18.70
C ALA A 358 -12.18 -18.67 -17.46
N PHE A 359 -11.47 -17.85 -16.67
CA PHE A 359 -12.00 -17.23 -15.45
C PHE A 359 -12.48 -15.79 -15.67
N GLY A 360 -12.45 -15.27 -16.91
CA GLY A 360 -12.91 -13.91 -17.19
C GLY A 360 -11.88 -12.80 -16.93
N ASP A 361 -10.61 -13.14 -16.64
CA ASP A 361 -9.55 -12.14 -16.46
C ASP A 361 -8.92 -11.74 -17.81
N GLY A 362 -9.67 -10.93 -18.56
CA GLY A 362 -9.21 -10.38 -19.84
C GLY A 362 -7.97 -9.51 -19.69
N CYS A 363 -7.91 -8.70 -18.62
CA CYS A 363 -6.85 -7.72 -18.36
C CYS A 363 -5.44 -8.33 -18.36
N LEU A 364 -5.30 -9.57 -17.84
CA LEU A 364 -4.03 -10.29 -17.86
C LEU A 364 -3.55 -10.57 -19.30
N CYS A 365 -4.47 -10.99 -20.16
CA CYS A 365 -4.19 -11.28 -21.56
C CYS A 365 -3.88 -9.99 -22.32
N GLU A 366 -4.61 -8.91 -22.05
CA GLU A 366 -4.35 -7.61 -22.67
C GLU A 366 -2.95 -7.09 -22.36
N SER A 367 -2.52 -7.22 -21.10
CA SER A 367 -1.18 -6.85 -20.67
C SER A 367 -0.13 -7.68 -21.41
N LEU A 368 -0.34 -9.00 -21.52
CA LEU A 368 0.58 -9.87 -22.25
C LEU A 368 0.64 -9.55 -23.75
N PHE A 369 -0.49 -9.29 -24.43
CA PHE A 369 -0.47 -8.90 -25.84
C PHE A 369 0.33 -7.62 -26.08
N LYS A 370 0.13 -6.59 -25.23
CA LYS A 370 0.90 -5.34 -25.31
C LYS A 370 2.40 -5.59 -25.13
N SER A 371 2.77 -6.44 -24.17
CA SER A 371 4.16 -6.83 -23.91
C SER A 371 4.77 -7.67 -25.04
N LEU A 372 4.00 -8.54 -25.68
CA LEU A 372 4.47 -9.38 -26.79
C LEU A 372 4.61 -8.59 -28.09
N ALA A 373 3.83 -7.52 -28.29
CA ALA A 373 3.89 -6.69 -29.49
C ALA A 373 5.27 -6.03 -29.71
N SER A 374 6.02 -5.76 -28.63
CA SER A 374 7.40 -5.21 -28.69
C SER A 374 8.47 -6.29 -28.90
N THR A 375 8.11 -7.58 -28.84
CA THR A 375 9.07 -8.67 -28.91
C THR A 375 9.32 -9.11 -30.34
N ARG A 376 10.58 -9.07 -30.79
CA ARG A 376 10.96 -9.40 -32.18
C ARG A 376 10.84 -10.87 -32.55
N ASN A 377 11.01 -11.80 -31.60
CA ASN A 377 10.98 -13.24 -31.87
C ASN A 377 9.90 -13.90 -31.03
N LEU A 378 8.71 -14.02 -31.62
CA LEU A 378 7.55 -14.63 -30.97
C LEU A 378 7.52 -16.15 -31.20
N PRO A 379 7.19 -16.96 -30.18
CA PRO A 379 7.06 -18.40 -30.35
C PRO A 379 5.81 -18.77 -31.16
N ASN A 380 5.80 -19.96 -31.76
CA ASN A 380 4.73 -20.43 -32.65
C ASN A 380 3.35 -20.62 -32.00
N CYS A 381 3.26 -20.58 -30.66
CA CYS A 381 2.01 -20.72 -29.91
C CYS A 381 1.23 -19.41 -29.74
N VAL A 382 1.78 -18.29 -30.21
CA VAL A 382 1.25 -16.94 -29.99
C VAL A 382 -0.05 -16.69 -30.76
N LEU A 383 -0.15 -17.08 -32.03
CA LEU A 383 -1.41 -16.95 -32.76
C LEU A 383 -2.50 -17.81 -32.11
N GLY A 384 -2.19 -19.06 -31.77
CA GLY A 384 -3.14 -19.92 -31.06
C GLY A 384 -3.67 -19.29 -29.76
N PHE A 385 -2.83 -18.56 -29.02
CA PHE A 385 -3.26 -17.78 -27.85
C PHE A 385 -4.19 -16.61 -28.19
N ALA A 386 -3.90 -15.85 -29.24
CA ALA A 386 -4.79 -14.80 -29.72
C ALA A 386 -6.18 -15.33 -30.10
N LEU A 387 -6.22 -16.51 -30.72
CA LEU A 387 -7.48 -17.19 -31.07
C LEU A 387 -8.23 -17.67 -29.83
N ASP A 388 -7.54 -18.29 -28.87
CA ASP A 388 -8.16 -18.70 -27.58
C ASP A 388 -8.80 -17.51 -26.86
N TYR A 389 -8.17 -16.33 -26.91
CA TYR A 389 -8.72 -15.11 -26.33
C TYR A 389 -9.97 -14.64 -27.07
N LEU A 390 -9.97 -14.58 -28.41
CA LEU A 390 -11.11 -14.13 -29.20
C LEU A 390 -12.33 -15.06 -29.14
N GLU A 391 -12.12 -16.35 -28.89
CA GLU A 391 -13.22 -17.30 -28.68
C GLU A 391 -13.98 -17.04 -27.38
N VAL A 392 -13.33 -16.42 -26.39
CA VAL A 392 -13.95 -16.06 -25.10
C VAL A 392 -14.40 -14.61 -25.07
N TYR A 393 -13.63 -13.69 -25.68
CA TYR A 393 -13.90 -12.26 -25.71
C TYR A 393 -14.17 -11.78 -27.15
N THR A 394 -15.45 -11.57 -27.46
CA THR A 394 -15.89 -11.13 -28.80
C THR A 394 -16.25 -9.65 -28.86
N SER A 395 -15.83 -8.84 -27.89
CA SER A 395 -16.10 -7.40 -27.90
C SER A 395 -15.25 -6.70 -28.97
N ASP A 396 -15.73 -5.58 -29.51
CA ASP A 396 -14.99 -4.78 -30.49
C ASP A 396 -13.59 -4.39 -29.96
N GLY A 397 -13.47 -4.14 -28.65
CA GLY A 397 -12.19 -3.86 -27.99
C GLY A 397 -11.22 -5.05 -28.02
N ALA A 398 -11.70 -6.27 -27.78
CA ALA A 398 -10.90 -7.48 -27.83
C ALA A 398 -10.40 -7.77 -29.26
N VAL A 399 -11.26 -7.57 -30.26
CA VAL A 399 -10.92 -7.71 -31.68
C VAL A 399 -9.87 -6.69 -32.09
N ALA A 400 -10.07 -5.42 -31.73
CA ALA A 400 -9.12 -4.34 -32.03
C ALA A 400 -7.74 -4.62 -31.42
N LEU A 401 -7.70 -5.06 -30.15
CA LEU A 401 -6.45 -5.41 -29.47
C LEU A 401 -5.68 -6.54 -30.20
N VAL A 402 -6.37 -7.63 -30.55
CA VAL A 402 -5.73 -8.76 -31.24
C VAL A 402 -5.29 -8.37 -32.65
N ARG A 403 -6.08 -7.54 -33.36
CA ARG A 403 -5.67 -7.00 -34.65
C ARG A 403 -4.39 -6.19 -34.54
N ASP A 404 -4.34 -5.25 -33.61
CA ASP A 404 -3.19 -4.36 -33.42
C ASP A 404 -1.94 -5.17 -33.02
N PHE A 405 -2.13 -6.20 -32.17
CA PHE A 405 -1.08 -7.16 -31.83
C PHE A 405 -0.56 -7.93 -33.05
N ILE A 406 -1.45 -8.53 -33.85
CA ILE A 406 -1.08 -9.28 -35.05
C ILE A 406 -0.33 -8.38 -36.03
N HIS A 407 -0.79 -7.14 -36.21
CA HIS A 407 -0.12 -6.16 -37.06
C HIS A 407 1.31 -5.87 -36.58
N ALA A 408 1.51 -5.68 -35.27
CA ALA A 408 2.84 -5.49 -34.70
C ALA A 408 3.73 -6.75 -34.86
N ALA A 409 3.18 -7.93 -34.59
CA ALA A 409 3.88 -9.22 -34.68
C ALA A 409 4.33 -9.56 -36.12
N ARG A 410 3.57 -9.15 -37.15
CA ARG A 410 3.95 -9.34 -38.57
C ARG A 410 5.28 -8.70 -38.94
N CYS A 411 5.65 -7.61 -38.29
CA CYS A 411 6.93 -6.94 -38.52
C CYS A 411 8.13 -7.75 -37.98
N GLY A 412 7.91 -8.81 -37.19
CA GLY A 412 8.94 -9.60 -36.51
C GLY A 412 9.40 -10.89 -37.22
N GLY A 413 8.71 -11.34 -38.29
CA GLY A 413 9.06 -12.56 -39.05
C GLY A 413 8.00 -13.69 -38.99
N ASN A 414 8.22 -14.80 -39.72
CA ASN A 414 7.20 -15.81 -40.06
C ASN A 414 7.17 -17.07 -39.15
N SER A 415 7.52 -16.98 -37.86
CA SER A 415 7.69 -18.18 -37.01
C SER A 415 6.79 -18.26 -35.77
N TRP A 416 5.76 -17.42 -35.67
CA TRP A 416 4.93 -17.25 -34.46
C TRP A 416 3.51 -17.85 -34.55
N TYR A 417 3.24 -18.64 -35.60
CA TYR A 417 1.99 -19.37 -35.80
C TYR A 417 2.22 -20.73 -36.47
N THR A 418 1.25 -21.64 -36.32
CA THR A 418 1.19 -22.90 -37.05
C THR A 418 0.16 -22.86 -38.19
N GLU A 419 0.26 -23.77 -39.16
CA GLU A 419 -0.76 -23.91 -40.23
C GLU A 419 -2.16 -24.18 -39.65
N SER A 420 -2.23 -24.96 -38.56
CA SER A 420 -3.50 -25.18 -37.84
C SER A 420 -4.07 -23.89 -37.24
N ASP A 421 -3.24 -22.97 -36.77
CA ASP A 421 -3.72 -21.69 -36.23
C ASP A 421 -4.28 -20.80 -37.35
N ILE A 422 -3.65 -20.77 -38.53
CA ILE A 422 -4.15 -20.02 -39.70
C ILE A 422 -5.52 -20.57 -40.14
N LEU A 423 -5.67 -21.91 -40.19
CA LEU A 423 -6.95 -22.54 -40.51
C LEU A 423 -8.02 -22.24 -39.46
N ARG A 424 -7.66 -22.24 -38.17
CA ARG A 424 -8.57 -21.87 -37.08
C ARG A 424 -9.00 -20.41 -37.18
N ALA A 425 -8.07 -19.50 -37.42
CA ALA A 425 -8.33 -18.06 -37.55
C ALA A 425 -9.35 -17.73 -38.66
N LYS A 426 -9.29 -18.43 -39.80
CA LYS A 426 -10.25 -18.29 -40.91
C LYS A 426 -11.70 -18.62 -40.51
N ASN A 427 -11.88 -19.42 -39.46
CA ASN A 427 -13.21 -19.87 -39.00
C ASN A 427 -13.79 -19.01 -37.86
N ILE A 428 -13.02 -18.07 -37.29
CA ILE A 428 -13.52 -17.17 -36.23
C ILE A 428 -14.29 -16.00 -36.88
N SER A 429 -15.57 -15.88 -36.54
CA SER A 429 -16.48 -14.89 -37.14
C SER A 429 -16.05 -13.44 -36.94
N SER A 430 -15.48 -13.11 -35.77
CA SER A 430 -14.96 -11.77 -35.45
C SER A 430 -13.72 -11.39 -36.26
N ILE A 431 -12.91 -12.37 -36.68
CA ILE A 431 -11.77 -12.16 -37.57
C ILE A 431 -12.25 -12.06 -39.03
N ALA A 432 -13.26 -12.85 -39.41
CA ALA A 432 -13.81 -12.84 -40.76
C ALA A 432 -14.45 -11.49 -41.17
N SER A 433 -14.86 -10.68 -40.20
CA SER A 433 -15.37 -9.32 -40.40
C SER A 433 -14.29 -8.25 -40.55
N GLU A 434 -13.02 -8.56 -40.28
CA GLU A 434 -11.88 -7.62 -40.36
C GLU A 434 -11.11 -7.79 -41.69
N PRO A 435 -11.24 -6.86 -42.66
CA PRO A 435 -10.70 -7.03 -44.02
C PRO A 435 -9.19 -7.25 -44.06
N GLU A 436 -8.43 -6.51 -43.25
CA GLU A 436 -6.96 -6.55 -43.23
C GLU A 436 -6.40 -7.82 -42.60
N LEU A 437 -7.10 -8.38 -41.60
CA LEU A 437 -6.74 -9.68 -41.02
C LEU A 437 -7.05 -10.80 -42.02
N ARG A 438 -8.20 -10.73 -42.68
CA ARG A 438 -8.62 -11.70 -43.69
C ARG A 438 -7.67 -11.75 -44.88
N GLU A 439 -7.31 -10.60 -45.44
CA GLU A 439 -6.37 -10.53 -46.57
C GLU A 439 -5.03 -11.18 -46.20
N TRP A 440 -4.51 -10.91 -45.01
CA TRP A 440 -3.27 -11.55 -44.56
C TRP A 440 -3.42 -13.05 -44.33
N LEU A 441 -4.53 -13.50 -43.73
CA LEU A 441 -4.82 -14.93 -43.56
C LEU A 441 -4.97 -15.63 -44.91
N ASP A 442 -5.44 -14.96 -45.96
CA ASP A 442 -5.54 -15.55 -47.30
C ASP A 442 -4.19 -15.62 -48.02
N ASN A 443 -3.25 -14.74 -47.65
CA ASN A 443 -1.89 -14.68 -48.19
C ASN A 443 -0.86 -15.58 -47.47
N ASN A 444 -1.24 -16.20 -46.35
CA ASN A 444 -0.42 -17.13 -45.56
C ASN A 444 -1.17 -18.45 -45.37
#